data_AF-A0A2X3H7E0-F1
#
_entry.id   AF-A0A2X3H7E0-F1
#
_cell.length_a   1.000
_cell.length_b   1.000
_cell.length_c   1.000
_cell.angle_alpha   90.00
_cell.angle_beta   90.00
_cell.angle_gamma   90.00
#
_symmetry.space_group_name_H-M   'P 1'
#
loop_
_entity.id
_entity.type
_entity.pdbx_description
1 polymer ?
#
loop_
_entity_poly.entity_id
_entity_poly.type
_entity_poly.pdbx_seq_one_letter_code
_entity_poly.pdbx_strand_id
1 'polypeptide(L)'
;MRASVEGRECNITVNFAVEAGQRLHVLLRPEDLRVDEIHHNSDADGLIGYVRERNYKGMTLESVVELENGKMVMVSEFFNEDDPDFDHSLDQKMSINWVESWEVVLADEEHQ
;
A
#
# COMPACT_ATOMS: atom_id res chain seq x y z
N MET A 1 15.66 -3.18 8.20
CA MET A 1 16.62 -2.42 7.35
C MET A 1 15.88 -1.30 6.64
N ARG A 2 16.55 -0.23 6.21
CA ARG A 2 15.90 0.81 5.38
C ARG A 2 15.96 0.43 3.92
N ALA A 3 14.83 0.52 3.23
CA ALA A 3 14.71 0.31 1.79
C ALA A 3 13.83 1.40 1.18
N SER A 4 14.08 1.74 -0.08
CA SER A 4 13.17 2.59 -0.86
C SER A 4 12.14 1.71 -1.54
N VAL A 5 10.90 1.73 -1.04
CA VAL A 5 9.75 1.01 -1.60
C VAL A 5 8.91 2.01 -2.38
N GLU A 6 8.85 1.84 -3.69
CA GLU A 6 8.09 2.73 -4.60
C GLU A 6 8.37 4.23 -4.43
N GLY A 7 9.59 4.59 -4.01
CA GLY A 7 10.00 5.99 -3.79
C GLY A 7 9.87 6.49 -2.35
N ARG A 8 9.32 5.68 -1.42
CA ARG A 8 9.26 5.97 0.01
C ARG A 8 10.31 5.20 0.79
N GLU A 9 10.98 5.85 1.75
CA GLU A 9 11.84 5.14 2.69
C GLU A 9 10.98 4.40 3.74
N CYS A 10 11.13 3.08 3.79
CA CYS A 10 10.43 2.21 4.73
C CYS A 10 11.44 1.36 5.50
N ASN A 11 11.10 1.00 6.75
CA ASN A 11 11.78 -0.11 7.40
C ASN A 11 11.14 -1.41 6.95
N ILE A 12 11.94 -2.31 6.38
CA ILE A 12 11.51 -3.67 6.03
C ILE A 12 12.30 -4.71 6.80
N THR A 13 11.67 -5.84 7.08
CA THR A 13 12.29 -6.99 7.72
C THR A 13 12.67 -8.03 6.66
N VAL A 14 13.97 -8.38 6.61
CA VAL A 14 14.51 -9.42 5.72
C VAL A 14 15.17 -10.52 6.53
N ASN A 15 15.09 -11.75 6.05
CA ASN A 15 15.67 -12.94 6.70
C ASN A 15 16.88 -13.54 5.94
N PHE A 16 17.39 -12.82 4.95
CA PHE A 16 18.57 -13.18 4.16
C PHE A 16 19.54 -12.00 4.04
N ALA A 17 20.77 -12.28 3.58
CA ALA A 17 21.78 -11.25 3.35
C ALA A 17 21.40 -10.38 2.15
N VAL A 18 21.43 -9.06 2.34
CA VAL A 18 21.14 -8.06 1.29
C VAL A 18 22.33 -7.14 1.09
N GLU A 19 22.54 -6.70 -0.15
CA GLU A 19 23.56 -5.72 -0.50
C GLU A 19 22.95 -4.37 -0.85
N ALA A 20 23.71 -3.29 -0.66
CA ALA A 20 23.25 -1.94 -0.99
C ALA A 20 23.02 -1.83 -2.51
N GLY A 21 21.82 -1.38 -2.90
CA GLY A 21 21.42 -1.29 -4.30
C GLY A 21 20.84 -2.58 -4.89
N GLN A 22 20.81 -3.69 -4.13
CA GLN A 22 20.11 -4.91 -4.53
C GLN A 22 18.61 -4.63 -4.68
N ARG A 23 18.03 -5.10 -5.79
CA ARG A 23 16.59 -5.06 -6.01
C ARG A 23 15.92 -6.17 -5.22
N LEU A 24 14.77 -5.85 -4.62
CA LEU A 24 13.99 -6.75 -3.79
C LEU A 24 12.52 -6.60 -4.19
N HIS A 25 11.76 -7.68 -4.05
CA HIS A 25 10.31 -7.65 -4.18
C HIS A 25 9.69 -7.59 -2.79
N VAL A 26 8.89 -6.57 -2.54
CA VAL A 26 8.12 -6.42 -1.30
C VAL A 26 6.68 -6.82 -1.59
N LEU A 27 6.21 -7.88 -0.96
CA LEU A 27 4.87 -8.40 -1.13
C LEU A 27 4.05 -8.10 0.13
N LEU A 28 2.88 -7.51 -0.09
CA LEU A 28 1.87 -7.24 0.92
C LEU A 28 0.55 -7.82 0.43
N ARG A 29 -0.21 -8.43 1.32
CA ARG A 29 -1.57 -8.85 0.97
C ARG A 29 -2.49 -7.63 0.96
N PRO A 30 -3.53 -7.60 0.13
CA PRO A 30 -4.48 -6.48 0.07
C PRO A 30 -5.06 -6.07 1.44
N GLU A 31 -5.32 -7.04 2.31
CA GLU A 31 -5.85 -6.84 3.67
C GLU A 31 -4.81 -6.34 4.69
N ASP A 32 -3.54 -6.46 4.36
CA ASP A 32 -2.43 -5.98 5.19
C ASP A 32 -2.17 -4.48 4.96
N LEU A 33 -2.73 -3.90 3.89
CA LEU A 33 -2.67 -2.48 3.57
C LEU A 33 -3.69 -1.68 4.38
N ARG A 34 -3.37 -0.41 4.60
CA ARG A 34 -4.21 0.60 5.24
C ARG A 34 -4.28 1.80 4.31
N VAL A 35 -5.45 2.39 4.15
CA VAL A 35 -5.62 3.63 3.41
C VAL A 35 -6.18 4.73 4.30
N ASP A 36 -5.65 5.93 4.11
CA ASP A 36 -6.14 7.14 4.75
C ASP A 36 -6.43 8.18 3.68
N GLU A 37 -7.58 8.84 3.76
CA GLU A 37 -7.92 9.94 2.88
C GLU A 37 -7.02 11.16 3.14
N ILE A 38 -6.43 11.68 2.07
CA ILE A 38 -5.60 12.88 2.16
C ILE A 38 -6.51 14.10 1.93
N HIS A 39 -6.91 14.75 3.02
CA HIS A 39 -7.57 16.05 2.95
C HIS A 39 -6.53 17.17 2.73
N HIS A 40 -6.96 18.28 2.12
CA HIS A 40 -6.07 19.41 1.82
C HIS A 40 -5.26 19.84 3.07
N ASN A 41 -3.93 19.95 2.89
CA ASN A 41 -2.95 20.37 3.89
C ASN A 41 -2.47 19.33 4.93
N SER A 42 -2.75 18.03 4.78
CA SER A 42 -2.08 17.01 5.61
C SER A 42 -0.71 16.62 5.03
N ASP A 43 0.30 16.55 5.90
CA ASP A 43 1.53 15.80 5.63
C ASP A 43 1.15 14.32 5.60
N ALA A 44 0.91 13.78 4.41
CA ALA A 44 0.56 12.39 4.24
C ALA A 44 1.83 11.53 4.32
N ASP A 45 1.91 10.71 5.37
CA ASP A 45 2.90 9.63 5.44
C ASP A 45 2.32 8.41 4.74
N GLY A 46 3.00 7.87 3.72
CA GLY A 46 2.50 6.75 2.92
C GLY A 46 2.88 6.79 1.44
N LEU A 47 2.51 5.73 0.73
CA LEU A 47 2.53 5.71 -0.74
C LEU A 47 1.29 6.43 -1.25
N ILE A 48 1.49 7.48 -2.03
CA ILE A 48 0.40 8.34 -2.49
C ILE A 48 -0.22 7.76 -3.75
N GLY A 49 -1.55 7.72 -3.80
CA GLY A 49 -2.29 7.24 -4.96
C GLY A 49 -3.73 7.76 -5.04
N TYR A 50 -4.44 7.33 -6.08
CA TYR A 50 -5.81 7.73 -6.38
C TYR A 50 -6.69 6.50 -6.60
N VAL A 51 -7.88 6.50 -6.00
CA VAL A 51 -8.83 5.39 -6.16
C VAL A 51 -9.35 5.34 -7.60
N ARG A 52 -9.20 4.19 -8.27
CA ARG A 52 -9.66 3.97 -9.65
C ARG A 52 -10.85 3.03 -9.74
N GLU A 53 -10.89 2.02 -8.87
CA GLU A 53 -11.99 1.07 -8.82
C GLU A 53 -12.36 0.75 -7.38
N ARG A 54 -13.62 0.40 -7.17
CA ARG A 54 -14.18 -0.01 -5.88
C ARG A 54 -15.22 -1.10 -6.08
N ASN A 55 -15.11 -2.16 -5.30
CA ASN A 55 -15.96 -3.33 -5.37
C ASN A 55 -16.43 -3.71 -3.97
N TYR A 56 -17.71 -3.54 -3.70
CA TYR A 56 -18.33 -3.98 -2.46
C TYR A 56 -18.63 -5.48 -2.53
N LYS A 57 -18.09 -6.26 -1.59
CA LYS A 57 -18.25 -7.70 -1.50
C LYS A 57 -18.72 -8.11 -0.11
N GLY A 58 -20.00 -7.88 0.17
CA GLY A 58 -20.62 -8.22 1.46
C GLY A 58 -20.07 -7.34 2.58
N MET A 59 -19.12 -7.86 3.36
CA MET A 59 -18.50 -7.16 4.49
C MET A 59 -17.16 -6.50 4.15
N THR A 60 -16.71 -6.55 2.90
CA THR A 60 -15.46 -5.93 2.47
C THR A 60 -15.65 -4.93 1.34
N LEU A 61 -14.80 -3.91 1.34
CA LEU A 61 -14.58 -3.00 0.23
C LEU A 61 -13.21 -3.33 -0.37
N GLU A 62 -13.21 -3.79 -1.62
CA GLU A 62 -11.98 -3.95 -2.39
C GLU A 62 -11.78 -2.72 -3.28
N SER A 63 -10.66 -2.03 -3.09
CA SER A 63 -10.31 -0.84 -3.85
C SER A 63 -9.06 -1.08 -4.69
N VAL A 64 -9.03 -0.55 -5.91
CA VAL A 64 -7.81 -0.47 -6.72
C VAL A 64 -7.34 0.98 -6.70
N VAL A 65 -6.12 1.19 -6.21
CA VAL A 65 -5.48 2.49 -6.10
C VAL A 65 -4.32 2.56 -7.08
N GLU A 66 -4.30 3.59 -7.92
CA GLU A 66 -3.16 3.90 -8.79
C GLU A 66 -2.20 4.82 -8.03
N LEU A 67 -0.98 4.35 -7.79
CA LEU A 67 0.09 5.14 -7.19
C LEU A 67 0.58 6.22 -8.16
N GLU A 68 1.24 7.26 -7.63
CA GLU A 68 1.82 8.34 -8.46
C GLU A 68 2.87 7.85 -9.48
N ASN A 69 3.44 6.66 -9.26
CA ASN A 69 4.36 6.02 -10.20
C ASN A 69 3.67 5.13 -11.26
N GLY A 70 2.33 5.09 -11.27
CA GLY A 70 1.51 4.33 -12.21
C GLY A 70 1.29 2.85 -11.84
N LYS A 71 1.81 2.35 -10.71
CA LYS A 71 1.49 1.00 -10.24
C LYS A 71 0.08 0.94 -9.67
N MET A 72 -0.63 -0.15 -9.97
CA MET A 72 -1.93 -0.46 -9.37
C MET A 72 -1.73 -1.30 -8.12
N VAL A 73 -2.32 -0.88 -7.01
CA VAL A 73 -2.31 -1.57 -5.72
C VAL A 73 -3.74 -1.93 -5.35
N MET A 74 -3.97 -3.18 -4.95
CA MET A 74 -5.26 -3.64 -4.47
C MET A 74 -5.28 -3.59 -2.95
N VAL A 75 -6.32 -2.97 -2.39
CA VAL A 75 -6.56 -2.83 -0.95
C VAL A 75 -7.88 -3.52 -0.62
N SER A 76 -7.93 -4.23 0.52
CA SER A 76 -9.14 -4.90 0.99
C SER A 76 -9.41 -4.52 2.44
N GLU A 77 -10.51 -3.81 2.69
CA GLU A 77 -10.87 -3.33 4.02
C GLU A 77 -12.22 -3.89 4.46
N PHE A 78 -12.39 -4.05 5.77
CA PHE A 78 -13.70 -4.40 6.32
C PHE A 78 -14.61 -3.17 6.26
N PHE A 79 -15.74 -3.34 5.59
CA PHE A 79 -16.79 -2.35 5.57
C PHE A 79 -17.42 -2.24 6.96
N ASN A 80 -17.43 -1.04 7.51
CA ASN A 80 -18.17 -0.71 8.71
C ASN A 80 -19.41 0.11 8.33
N GLU A 81 -20.60 -0.50 8.45
CA GLU A 81 -21.88 0.16 8.12
C GLU A 81 -22.14 1.39 8.99
N ASP A 82 -21.57 1.42 10.19
CA ASP A 82 -21.70 2.52 11.13
C ASP A 82 -20.69 3.66 10.90
N ASP A 83 -19.75 3.51 9.95
CA ASP A 83 -18.77 4.53 9.61
C ASP A 83 -19.24 5.39 8.42
N PRO A 84 -19.68 6.64 8.67
CA PRO A 84 -20.24 7.50 7.63
C PRO A 84 -19.19 8.00 6.62
N ASP A 85 -17.89 7.88 6.93
CA ASP A 85 -16.79 8.39 6.12
C ASP A 85 -16.09 7.29 5.31
N PHE A 86 -16.62 6.06 5.33
CA PHE A 86 -15.98 4.90 4.67
C PHE A 86 -16.16 4.86 3.13
N ASP A 87 -16.92 5.80 2.55
CA ASP A 87 -17.19 5.83 1.10
C ASP A 87 -16.09 6.58 0.33
N HIS A 88 -14.95 5.89 0.12
CA HIS A 88 -13.79 6.40 -0.61
C HIS A 88 -14.10 6.81 -2.04
N SER A 89 -14.39 8.08 -2.35
CA SER A 89 -14.82 8.48 -3.69
C SER A 89 -13.85 8.06 -4.82
N LEU A 90 -14.37 7.87 -6.05
CA LEU A 90 -13.48 7.71 -7.21
C LEU A 90 -12.61 8.95 -7.38
N ASP A 91 -11.37 8.76 -7.82
CA ASP A 91 -10.32 9.78 -7.90
C ASP A 91 -9.95 10.43 -6.55
N GLN A 92 -10.45 9.91 -5.43
CA GLN A 92 -10.05 10.34 -4.10
C GLN A 92 -8.56 10.07 -3.88
N LYS A 93 -7.86 11.08 -3.37
CA LYS A 93 -6.44 10.99 -3.05
C LYS A 93 -6.25 10.27 -1.73
N MET A 94 -5.43 9.22 -1.76
CA MET A 94 -5.19 8.31 -0.65
C MET A 94 -3.71 8.23 -0.29
N SER A 95 -3.44 7.98 0.98
CA SER A 95 -2.16 7.52 1.48
C SER A 95 -2.24 6.03 1.79
N ILE A 96 -1.35 5.21 1.23
CA ILE A 96 -1.27 3.77 1.50
C ILE A 96 -0.12 3.47 2.47
N ASN A 97 -0.44 2.74 3.52
CA ASN A 97 0.48 2.28 4.55
C ASN A 97 0.27 0.80 4.88
N TRP A 98 1.17 0.25 5.69
CA TRP A 98 1.04 -1.06 6.30
C TRP A 98 1.81 -1.08 7.62
N VAL A 99 1.55 -2.08 8.46
CA VAL A 99 2.31 -2.29 9.69
C VAL A 99 3.66 -2.90 9.34
N GLU A 100 4.76 -2.31 9.83
CA GLU A 100 6.11 -2.84 9.60
C GLU A 100 6.21 -4.32 9.99
N SER A 101 6.95 -5.11 9.20
CA SER A 101 7.12 -6.57 9.33
C SER A 101 5.91 -7.42 8.92
N TRP A 102 4.86 -6.83 8.34
CA TRP A 102 3.81 -7.60 7.66
C TRP A 102 4.19 -7.95 6.23
N GLU A 103 5.17 -7.25 5.67
CA GLU A 103 5.69 -7.55 4.35
C GLU A 103 6.43 -8.90 4.28
N VAL A 104 6.28 -9.57 3.15
CA VAL A 104 7.17 -10.67 2.74
C VAL A 104 8.15 -10.10 1.73
N VAL A 105 9.45 -10.20 2.03
CA VAL A 105 10.51 -9.71 1.13
C VAL A 105 11.14 -10.89 0.41
N LEU A 106 11.23 -10.80 -0.92
CA LEU A 106 11.91 -11.77 -1.78
C LEU A 106 13.10 -11.11 -2.47
N ALA A 107 14.15 -11.89 -2.71
CA ALA A 107 15.24 -11.46 -3.56
C ALA A 107 14.77 -11.37 -5.02
N ASP A 108 15.32 -10.43 -5.78
CA ASP A 108 15.13 -10.38 -7.22
C ASP A 108 15.95 -11.51 -7.88
N GLU A 109 15.29 -12.61 -8.26
CA GLU A 109 15.94 -13.83 -8.77
C GLU A 109 16.64 -13.64 -10.14
N GLU A 110 16.53 -12.48 -10.79
CA GLU A 110 17.22 -12.18 -12.07
C GLU A 110 18.75 -11.96 -11.93
N HIS A 111 19.32 -12.07 -10.72
CA HIS A 111 20.78 -12.06 -10.49
C HIS A 111 21.32 -13.44 -10.05
N GLN A 112 21.09 -14.47 -10.87
CA GLN A 112 21.94 -15.67 -10.90
C GLN A 112 22.64 -15.82 -12.25
#